data_AF-A0A845BCX4-F1
#
_entry.id   AF-A0A845BCX4-F1
#
_cell.length_a   1.000
_cell.length_b   1.000
_cell.length_c   1.000
_cell.angle_alpha   90.00
_cell.angle_beta   90.00
_cell.angle_gamma   90.00
#
_symmetry.space_group_name_H-M   'P 1'
#
loop_
_entity.id
_entity.type
_entity.pdbx_description
1 polymer ?
#
loop_
_entity_poly.entity_id
_entity_poly.type
_entity_poly.pdbx_seq_one_letter_code
_entity_poly.pdbx_strand_id
1 'polypeptide(L)'
;MLRLQLALPPETVAALWRHAALAELRRPRAMPERWTWLDSAEGHLAGAGMALRSPAAGNRRLCRLEPPPGLRLPGALPGEPELLPVGAAPPEAGGEALQAIARYAGRLQQTRPDAAGVTLRLRTGDLTIGDLTIGDPARPVALLELEGPEAPVLELVGALADDLPLLPAVAGLDRLALGLRRSPAALPDGRRGPPDLGVVETADEALALAIAHLTDVLLTHAPAARPDCGPEAVHQLRVAARRLRSCLRLFRPALDGPALRSLDAALRDFAGALGEAREWDVFLSELGAQLTAALGPERRWARLLRAAEARRVAAYGELRAMLDGPVFRRLVWQAVRLAALRDWEGAEAAPPLRALAAGLLSKRHRKLLKDGRDIASLSDTALHELRLKAKRLRYAAELFAPLWPGKPARRFLKRIAALQQALGVANDTVTSRALVAGLGRGAPAWAVGLAEGWALAATRGVRQQTLPAWRRFSRLDPFWGTE
;
A
#
# COMPACT_ATOMS: atom_id res chain seq x y z
N MET A 1 5.81 14.66 20.37
CA MET A 1 4.81 13.69 20.86
C MET A 1 4.21 12.99 19.66
N LEU A 2 4.12 11.67 19.71
CA LEU A 2 3.51 10.85 18.68
C LEU A 2 2.02 10.70 18.97
N ARG A 3 1.21 10.75 17.91
CA ARG A 3 -0.22 10.46 17.98
C ARG A 3 -0.62 9.52 16.84
N LEU A 4 -1.12 8.34 17.19
CA LEU A 4 -1.54 7.31 16.23
C LEU A 4 -2.97 6.90 16.49
N GLN A 5 -3.72 6.67 15.41
CA GLN A 5 -5.04 6.07 15.42
C GLN A 5 -4.98 4.67 14.82
N LEU A 6 -5.60 3.73 15.54
CA LEU A 6 -5.64 2.32 15.22
C LEU A 6 -7.08 1.89 15.03
N ALA A 7 -7.31 1.01 14.06
CA ALA A 7 -8.58 0.34 13.88
C ALA A 7 -8.59 -0.95 14.69
N LEU A 8 -9.72 -1.17 15.38
CA LEU A 8 -9.98 -2.36 16.17
C LEU A 8 -11.34 -2.94 15.72
N PRO A 9 -11.48 -4.27 15.54
CA PRO A 9 -12.79 -4.87 15.36
C PRO A 9 -13.67 -4.61 16.59
N PRO A 10 -14.91 -4.10 16.44
CA PRO A 10 -15.77 -3.71 17.57
C PRO A 10 -15.95 -4.79 18.65
N GLU A 11 -15.99 -6.06 18.25
CA GLU A 11 -16.12 -7.23 19.11
C GLU A 11 -14.92 -7.43 20.06
N THR A 12 -13.76 -6.86 19.72
CA THR A 12 -12.52 -7.01 20.52
C THR A 12 -12.31 -5.90 21.55
N VAL A 13 -13.21 -4.91 21.63
CA VAL A 13 -13.15 -3.81 22.61
C VAL A 13 -13.12 -4.33 24.06
N ALA A 14 -13.85 -5.40 24.36
CA ALA A 14 -13.85 -5.99 25.70
C ALA A 14 -12.53 -6.72 26.01
N ALA A 15 -11.84 -7.25 24.99
CA ALA A 15 -10.52 -7.86 25.16
C ALA A 15 -9.45 -6.79 25.38
N LEU A 16 -9.53 -5.64 24.69
CA LEU A 16 -8.63 -4.50 24.90
C LEU A 16 -8.53 -4.11 26.37
N TRP A 17 -9.66 -3.83 27.03
CA TRP A 17 -9.67 -3.40 28.44
C TRP A 17 -9.27 -4.49 29.44
N ARG A 18 -9.12 -5.75 29.00
CA ARG A 18 -8.63 -6.87 29.82
C ARG A 18 -7.17 -7.22 29.54
N HIS A 19 -6.53 -6.52 28.60
CA HIS A 19 -5.19 -6.80 28.16
C HIS A 19 -4.16 -6.50 29.26
N ALA A 20 -3.16 -7.37 29.44
CA ALA A 20 -2.16 -7.25 30.49
C ALA A 20 -1.36 -5.93 30.40
N ALA A 21 -1.05 -5.47 29.19
CA ALA A 21 -0.38 -4.19 28.96
C ALA A 21 -1.16 -2.96 29.47
N LEU A 22 -2.47 -3.10 29.78
CA LEU A 22 -3.30 -2.03 30.35
C LEU A 22 -3.68 -2.30 31.81
N ALA A 23 -3.07 -3.29 32.49
CA ALA A 23 -3.47 -3.71 33.82
C ALA A 23 -3.39 -2.59 34.87
N GLU A 24 -2.38 -1.73 34.78
CA GLU A 24 -2.17 -0.58 35.67
C GLU A 24 -3.11 0.61 35.35
N LEU A 25 -3.81 0.57 34.20
CA LEU A 25 -4.70 1.63 33.78
C LEU A 25 -6.11 1.42 34.31
N ARG A 26 -6.59 2.37 35.10
CA ARG A 26 -8.00 2.42 35.49
C ARG A 26 -8.87 2.62 34.26
N ARG A 27 -9.75 1.65 33.98
CA ARG A 27 -10.74 1.74 32.90
C ARG A 27 -11.59 3.01 33.05
N PRO A 28 -11.62 3.91 32.06
CA PRO A 28 -12.35 5.15 32.16
C PRO A 28 -13.85 4.97 31.91
N ARG A 29 -14.65 5.88 32.47
CA ARG A 29 -16.10 5.94 32.22
C ARG A 29 -16.33 6.27 30.74
N ALA A 30 -17.28 5.57 30.12
CA ALA A 30 -17.71 5.87 28.77
C ALA A 30 -18.63 7.10 28.75
N MET A 31 -18.25 8.12 27.98
CA MET A 31 -19.01 9.35 27.78
C MET A 31 -19.76 9.29 26.44
N PRO A 32 -21.07 9.58 26.38
CA PRO A 32 -21.79 9.58 25.11
C PRO A 32 -21.25 10.67 24.18
N GLU A 33 -21.11 10.35 22.90
CA GLU A 33 -20.61 11.26 21.87
C GLU A 33 -21.52 11.16 20.64
N ARG A 34 -21.97 12.31 20.12
CA ARG A 34 -22.82 12.39 18.93
C ARG A 34 -22.33 13.49 18.00
N TRP A 35 -22.07 13.13 16.76
CA TRP A 35 -21.59 14.05 15.73
C TRP A 35 -22.43 13.93 14.46
N THR A 36 -22.59 15.04 13.75
CA THR A 36 -23.17 15.11 12.41
C THR A 36 -22.14 15.73 11.47
N TRP A 37 -21.82 15.06 10.37
CA TRP A 37 -20.98 15.63 9.31
C TRP A 37 -21.85 16.40 8.33
N LEU A 38 -21.37 17.58 7.96
CA LEU A 38 -22.05 18.51 7.06
C LEU A 38 -21.18 18.75 5.83
N ASP A 39 -21.79 18.80 4.66
CA ASP A 39 -21.16 19.18 3.38
C ASP A 39 -22.24 19.71 2.43
N SER A 40 -21.84 20.29 1.29
CA SER A 40 -22.76 20.65 0.21
C SER A 40 -23.30 19.39 -0.50
N ALA A 41 -24.29 19.55 -1.38
CA ALA A 41 -24.80 18.46 -2.19
C ALA A 41 -23.73 17.83 -3.10
N GLU A 42 -22.85 18.65 -3.64
CA GLU A 42 -21.74 18.31 -4.55
C GLU A 42 -20.49 17.83 -3.80
N GLY A 43 -20.45 17.98 -2.48
CA GLY A 43 -19.30 17.57 -1.66
C GLY A 43 -18.10 18.50 -1.77
N HIS A 44 -18.32 19.82 -1.77
CA HIS A 44 -17.27 20.83 -1.88
C HIS A 44 -16.22 20.72 -0.76
N LEU A 45 -16.62 20.48 0.50
CA LEU A 45 -15.67 20.34 1.61
C LEU A 45 -14.83 19.09 1.46
N ALA A 46 -15.46 17.95 1.17
CA ALA A 46 -14.76 16.71 0.88
C ALA A 46 -13.78 16.87 -0.30
N GLY A 47 -14.19 17.61 -1.34
CA GLY A 47 -13.36 17.96 -2.50
C GLY A 47 -12.15 18.83 -2.14
N ALA A 48 -12.31 19.73 -1.17
CA ALA A 48 -11.23 20.54 -0.60
C ALA A 48 -10.36 19.78 0.43
N GLY A 49 -10.64 18.50 0.69
CA GLY A 49 -9.89 17.70 1.67
C GLY A 49 -10.25 18.03 3.12
N MET A 50 -11.46 18.54 3.36
CA MET A 50 -11.95 18.99 4.66
C MET A 50 -13.23 18.23 5.06
N ALA A 51 -13.48 18.16 6.36
CA ALA A 51 -14.72 17.65 6.94
C ALA A 51 -15.22 18.61 8.02
N LEU A 52 -16.47 19.06 7.88
CA LEU A 52 -17.13 19.83 8.92
C LEU A 52 -17.96 18.88 9.79
N ARG A 53 -17.52 18.66 11.03
CA ARG A 53 -18.32 17.91 12.02
C ARG A 53 -18.97 18.87 13.02
N SER A 54 -20.26 18.68 13.25
CA SER A 54 -21.06 19.41 14.22
C SER A 54 -21.38 18.48 15.40
N PRO A 55 -20.96 18.81 16.63
CA PRO A 55 -21.43 18.09 17.82
C PRO A 55 -22.90 18.39 18.09
N ALA A 56 -23.54 17.60 18.98
CA ALA A 56 -24.89 17.87 19.45
C ALA A 56 -25.03 19.21 20.20
N ALA A 57 -23.96 19.64 20.88
CA ALA A 57 -23.87 20.93 21.55
C ALA A 57 -22.43 21.48 21.44
N GLY A 58 -22.30 22.80 21.27
CA GLY A 58 -21.02 23.50 21.16
C GLY A 58 -20.55 23.73 19.72
N ASN A 59 -19.32 24.22 19.60
CA ASN A 59 -18.73 24.67 18.33
C ASN A 59 -18.58 23.55 17.30
N ARG A 60 -18.76 23.91 16.03
CA ARG A 60 -18.41 23.07 14.89
C ARG A 60 -16.90 22.90 14.83
N ARG A 61 -16.46 21.79 14.25
CA ARG A 61 -15.04 21.45 14.09
C ARG A 61 -14.77 21.23 12.61
N LEU A 62 -13.93 22.07 12.03
CA LEU A 62 -13.43 21.92 10.69
C LEU A 62 -12.14 21.08 10.75
N CYS A 63 -12.22 19.85 10.28
CA CYS A 63 -11.14 18.86 10.31
C CYS A 63 -10.52 18.75 8.91
N ARG A 64 -9.18 18.68 8.83
CA ARG A 64 -8.52 18.19 7.62
C ARG A 64 -8.75 16.68 7.49
N LEU A 65 -8.86 16.18 6.27
CA LEU A 65 -8.97 14.75 6.00
C LEU A 65 -7.62 14.05 5.93
N GLU A 66 -6.57 14.79 5.60
CA GLU A 66 -5.21 14.29 5.46
C GLU A 66 -4.25 15.04 6.39
N PRO A 67 -3.28 14.33 6.99
CA PRO A 67 -2.13 14.97 7.61
C PRO A 67 -1.38 15.85 6.62
N PRO A 68 -0.65 16.87 7.11
CA PRO A 68 0.16 17.73 6.27
C PRO A 68 1.19 16.91 5.45
N PRO A 69 1.65 17.45 4.30
CA PRO A 69 2.64 16.78 3.46
C PRO A 69 3.96 16.52 4.22
N GLY A 70 4.65 15.44 3.87
CA GLY A 70 5.88 14.98 4.50
C GLY A 70 5.82 13.56 5.05
N LEU A 71 6.65 13.27 6.05
CA LEU A 71 6.63 11.99 6.76
C LEU A 71 5.31 11.84 7.52
N ARG A 72 4.49 10.91 7.07
CA ARG A 72 3.23 10.52 7.73
C ARG A 72 3.28 9.03 7.96
N LEU A 73 3.29 8.65 9.23
CA LEU A 73 3.17 7.26 9.65
C LEU A 73 1.75 6.74 9.35
N PRO A 74 1.60 5.46 8.99
CA PRO A 74 0.28 4.82 8.99
C PRO A 74 -0.46 5.06 10.30
N GLY A 75 -1.73 5.44 10.23
CA GLY A 75 -2.54 5.82 11.39
C GLY A 75 -2.29 7.23 11.93
N ALA A 76 -1.42 8.05 11.32
CA ALA A 76 -1.25 9.44 11.73
C ALA A 76 -2.55 10.26 11.52
N LEU A 77 -2.87 11.08 12.51
CA LEU A 77 -4.06 11.94 12.51
C LEU A 77 -3.82 13.28 11.81
N PRO A 78 -4.86 13.88 11.20
CA PRO A 78 -4.75 15.07 10.37
C PRO A 78 -4.56 16.41 11.13
N GLY A 79 -4.12 16.35 12.39
CA GLY A 79 -3.92 17.51 13.28
C GLY A 79 -5.16 17.89 14.08
N GLU A 80 -5.06 18.99 14.83
CA GLU A 80 -6.18 19.54 15.60
C GLU A 80 -7.17 20.28 14.68
N PRO A 81 -8.49 20.15 14.94
CA PRO A 81 -9.50 20.83 14.15
C PRO A 81 -9.57 22.32 14.46
N GLU A 82 -9.93 23.12 13.45
CA GLU A 82 -10.33 24.51 13.66
C GLU A 82 -11.74 24.57 14.26
N LEU A 83 -11.95 25.46 15.22
CA LEU A 83 -13.25 25.65 15.87
C LEU A 83 -14.04 26.76 15.19
N LEU A 84 -15.24 26.43 14.75
CA LEU A 84 -16.17 27.37 14.14
C LEU A 84 -17.40 27.56 15.03
N PRO A 85 -17.96 28.79 15.11
CA PRO A 85 -19.21 29.03 15.83
C PRO A 85 -20.35 28.14 15.34
N VAL A 86 -21.34 27.92 16.22
CA VAL A 86 -22.55 27.18 15.85
C VAL A 86 -23.22 27.85 14.65
N GLY A 87 -23.55 27.06 13.62
CA GLY A 87 -24.19 27.56 12.40
C GLY A 87 -23.23 28.12 11.35
N ALA A 88 -21.99 28.46 11.70
CA ALA A 88 -21.02 29.02 10.76
C ALA A 88 -20.67 28.01 9.65
N ALA A 89 -20.64 28.50 8.41
CA ALA A 89 -20.17 27.76 7.26
C ALA A 89 -18.71 28.17 6.94
N PRO A 90 -17.82 27.21 6.70
CA PRO A 90 -16.45 27.51 6.28
C PRO A 90 -16.42 28.05 4.84
N PRO A 91 -15.46 28.90 4.48
CA PRO A 91 -15.37 29.48 3.14
C PRO A 91 -15.20 28.42 2.04
N GLU A 92 -14.60 27.27 2.34
CA GLU A 92 -14.44 26.11 1.45
C GLU A 92 -15.79 25.50 1.01
N ALA A 93 -16.89 25.83 1.70
CA ALA A 93 -18.23 25.42 1.27
C ALA A 93 -18.74 26.23 0.07
N GLY A 94 -18.05 27.28 -0.36
CA GLY A 94 -18.41 28.06 -1.56
C GLY A 94 -19.72 28.85 -1.45
N GLY A 95 -20.27 29.02 -0.24
CA GLY A 95 -21.58 29.64 -0.01
C GLY A 95 -22.77 28.70 -0.24
N GLU A 96 -22.53 27.43 -0.55
CA GLU A 96 -23.58 26.42 -0.75
C GLU A 96 -24.28 26.02 0.55
N ALA A 97 -25.53 25.56 0.42
CA ALA A 97 -26.28 25.04 1.56
C ALA A 97 -25.67 23.74 2.09
N LEU A 98 -25.39 23.69 3.39
CA LEU A 98 -24.84 22.52 4.06
C LEU A 98 -25.96 21.56 4.49
N GLN A 99 -25.78 20.28 4.21
CA GLN A 99 -26.69 19.21 4.61
C GLN A 99 -25.97 18.10 5.37
N ALA A 100 -26.72 17.31 6.15
CA ALA A 100 -26.18 16.18 6.88
C ALA A 100 -25.77 15.05 5.92
N ILE A 101 -24.50 14.69 5.95
CA ILE A 101 -23.92 13.61 5.12
C ILE A 101 -23.86 12.30 5.87
N ALA A 102 -23.52 12.36 7.16
CA ALA A 102 -23.43 11.21 8.03
C ALA A 102 -23.66 11.61 9.48
N ARG A 103 -24.02 10.65 10.31
CA ARG A 103 -24.16 10.81 11.76
C ARG A 103 -23.38 9.72 12.47
N TYR A 104 -22.78 10.07 13.60
CA TYR A 104 -22.15 9.13 14.52
C TYR A 104 -22.86 9.21 15.85
N ALA A 105 -23.20 8.05 16.41
CA ALA A 105 -23.69 7.89 17.76
C ALA A 105 -22.86 6.84 18.47
N GLY A 106 -22.17 7.24 19.53
CA GLY A 106 -21.25 6.34 20.21
C GLY A 106 -20.82 6.83 21.56
N ARG A 107 -19.64 6.36 21.97
CA ARG A 107 -19.03 6.60 23.27
C ARG A 107 -17.54 6.88 23.10
N LEU A 108 -17.05 7.80 23.92
CA LEU A 108 -15.63 8.08 24.11
C LEU A 108 -15.18 7.58 25.49
N GLN A 109 -14.08 6.86 25.52
CA GLN A 109 -13.39 6.41 26.72
C GLN A 109 -11.96 6.94 26.67
N GLN A 110 -11.59 7.81 27.62
CA GLN A 110 -10.25 8.42 27.67
C GLN A 110 -9.57 8.15 29.00
N THR A 111 -8.35 7.61 28.96
CA THR A 111 -7.54 7.37 30.16
C THR A 111 -6.85 8.66 30.63
N ARG A 112 -6.34 8.64 31.85
CA ARG A 112 -5.25 9.56 32.23
C ARG A 112 -3.94 9.08 31.58
N PRO A 113 -2.93 9.96 31.44
CA PRO A 113 -1.59 9.51 31.07
C PRO A 113 -1.10 8.42 32.02
N ASP A 114 -0.51 7.35 31.47
CA ASP A 114 0.18 6.33 32.26
C ASP A 114 1.54 6.84 32.78
N ALA A 115 2.30 5.95 33.44
CA ALA A 115 3.63 6.28 33.97
C ALA A 115 4.64 6.68 32.87
N ALA A 116 4.45 6.24 31.63
CA ALA A 116 5.28 6.59 30.48
C ALA A 116 4.73 7.81 29.70
N GLY A 117 3.67 8.44 30.20
CA GLY A 117 3.04 9.62 29.60
C GLY A 117 2.11 9.31 28.42
N VAL A 118 1.69 8.06 28.24
CA VAL A 118 0.80 7.64 27.14
C VAL A 118 -0.67 7.77 27.56
N THR A 119 -1.46 8.44 26.71
CA THR A 119 -2.92 8.58 26.85
C THR A 119 -3.63 7.77 25.78
N LEU A 120 -4.66 7.02 26.19
CA LEU A 120 -5.51 6.25 25.28
C LEU A 120 -6.88 6.93 25.14
N ARG A 121 -7.39 7.02 23.91
CA ARG A 121 -8.77 7.43 23.61
C ARG A 121 -9.43 6.41 22.71
N LEU A 122 -10.42 5.69 23.24
CA LEU A 122 -11.21 4.73 22.48
C LEU A 122 -12.56 5.33 22.12
N ARG A 123 -12.88 5.37 20.83
CA ARG A 123 -14.22 5.69 20.31
C ARG A 123 -14.89 4.43 19.80
N THR A 124 -16.10 4.17 20.28
CA THR A 124 -16.93 3.04 19.84
C THR A 124 -18.36 3.50 19.57
N GLY A 125 -18.92 3.13 18.44
CA GLY A 125 -20.30 3.45 18.11
C GLY A 125 -20.64 3.14 16.67
N ASP A 126 -21.74 3.71 16.21
CA ASP A 126 -22.28 3.45 14.89
C ASP A 126 -22.27 4.72 14.05
N LEU A 127 -21.87 4.55 12.79
CA LEU A 127 -21.87 5.59 11.77
C LEU A 127 -22.96 5.28 10.74
N THR A 128 -23.85 6.24 10.52
CA THR A 128 -24.99 6.11 9.60
C THR A 128 -24.98 7.22 8.56
N ILE A 129 -25.67 7.02 7.45
CA ILE A 129 -25.93 8.05 6.44
C ILE A 129 -26.81 9.17 7.03
N GLY A 130 -26.63 10.40 6.53
CA GLY A 130 -27.23 11.63 7.07
C GLY A 130 -28.69 11.86 6.69
N ASP A 131 -29.13 11.42 5.53
CA ASP A 131 -30.53 11.32 5.11
C ASP A 131 -31.10 9.96 5.54
N LEU A 132 -31.24 9.77 6.87
CA LEU A 132 -31.76 8.53 7.45
C LEU A 132 -33.07 8.11 6.77
N THR A 133 -32.99 7.09 5.93
CA THR A 133 -34.14 6.32 5.47
C THR A 133 -34.25 5.04 6.30
N ILE A 134 -35.47 4.57 6.54
CA ILE A 134 -35.70 3.33 7.27
C ILE A 134 -35.01 2.20 6.51
N GLY A 135 -34.01 1.57 7.12
CA GLY A 135 -33.24 0.45 6.52
C GLY A 135 -31.78 0.77 6.19
N ASP A 136 -31.32 2.01 6.38
CA ASP A 136 -29.91 2.34 6.13
C ASP A 136 -28.95 1.56 7.05
N PRO A 137 -27.94 0.88 6.49
CA PRO A 137 -27.02 0.07 7.28
C PRO A 137 -26.14 0.96 8.17
N ALA A 138 -26.15 0.68 9.47
CA ALA A 138 -25.20 1.25 10.41
C ALA A 138 -23.83 0.58 10.23
N ARG A 139 -22.77 1.38 10.14
CA ARG A 139 -21.39 0.91 10.14
C ARG A 139 -20.83 0.99 11.55
N PRO A 140 -20.57 -0.14 12.23
CA PRO A 140 -19.95 -0.10 13.54
C PRO A 140 -18.48 0.34 13.41
N VAL A 141 -18.03 1.14 14.37
CA VAL A 141 -16.69 1.71 14.42
C VAL A 141 -16.09 1.50 15.80
N ALA A 142 -14.84 1.04 15.85
CA ALA A 142 -13.99 1.11 17.02
C ALA A 142 -12.60 1.63 16.62
N LEU A 143 -12.25 2.81 17.13
CA LEU A 143 -10.99 3.50 16.85
C LEU A 143 -10.28 3.83 18.15
N LEU A 144 -9.05 3.34 18.28
CA LEU A 144 -8.18 3.59 19.42
C LEU A 144 -7.12 4.61 19.03
N GLU A 145 -7.05 5.73 19.74
CA GLU A 145 -5.97 6.70 19.61
C GLU A 145 -5.01 6.57 20.78
N LEU A 146 -3.70 6.58 20.49
CA LEU A 146 -2.63 6.68 21.48
C LEU A 146 -1.85 7.97 21.25
N GLU A 147 -1.54 8.68 22.32
CA GLU A 147 -0.80 9.94 22.31
C GLU A 147 0.24 9.95 23.44
N GLY A 148 1.49 10.28 23.13
CA GLY A 148 2.56 10.29 24.13
C GLY A 148 3.96 10.43 23.50
N PRO A 149 5.03 10.10 24.23
CA PRO A 149 6.37 9.97 23.66
C PRO A 149 6.45 8.80 22.66
N GLU A 150 7.30 8.92 21.62
CA GLU A 150 7.33 8.00 20.47
C GLU A 150 7.58 6.53 20.86
N ALA A 151 8.66 6.26 21.59
CA ALA A 151 9.01 4.90 22.00
C ALA A 151 7.93 4.26 22.90
N PRO A 152 7.47 4.89 24.01
CA PRO A 152 6.36 4.39 24.82
C PRO A 152 5.08 4.07 24.05
N VAL A 153 4.67 4.95 23.12
CA VAL A 153 3.47 4.70 22.29
C VAL A 153 3.67 3.45 21.43
N LEU A 154 4.82 3.31 20.78
CA LEU A 154 5.09 2.18 19.88
C LEU A 154 5.30 0.87 20.65
N GLU A 155 5.87 0.91 21.85
CA GLU A 155 6.00 -0.24 22.75
C GLU A 155 4.63 -0.74 23.19
N LEU A 156 3.75 0.16 23.66
CA LEU A 156 2.40 -0.21 24.06
C LEU A 156 1.58 -0.76 22.88
N VAL A 157 1.69 -0.11 21.72
CA VAL A 157 1.04 -0.61 20.50
C VAL A 157 1.54 -2.00 20.11
N GLY A 158 2.86 -2.23 20.17
CA GLY A 158 3.45 -3.54 19.90
C GLY A 158 2.88 -4.62 20.82
N ALA A 159 2.87 -4.36 22.13
CA ALA A 159 2.32 -5.27 23.13
C ALA A 159 0.83 -5.56 22.88
N LEU A 160 0.02 -4.55 22.57
CA LEU A 160 -1.39 -4.74 22.26
C LEU A 160 -1.61 -5.51 20.95
N ALA A 161 -0.78 -5.24 19.93
CA ALA A 161 -0.88 -5.88 18.63
C ALA A 161 -0.39 -7.34 18.64
N ASP A 162 0.34 -7.81 19.64
CA ASP A 162 0.67 -9.23 19.72
C ASP A 162 -0.60 -10.08 19.94
N ASP A 163 -1.50 -9.62 20.82
CA ASP A 163 -2.70 -10.38 21.20
C ASP A 163 -4.00 -9.90 20.53
N LEU A 164 -4.05 -8.64 20.06
CA LEU A 164 -5.25 -8.05 19.47
C LEU A 164 -5.08 -7.78 17.97
N PRO A 165 -6.16 -7.90 17.16
CA PRO A 165 -6.14 -7.61 15.72
C PRO A 165 -6.14 -6.10 15.44
N LEU A 166 -5.15 -5.40 15.99
CA LEU A 166 -4.94 -3.96 15.86
C LEU A 166 -4.06 -3.63 14.65
N LEU A 167 -4.55 -2.78 13.77
CA LEU A 167 -3.77 -2.21 12.67
C LEU A 167 -3.86 -0.68 12.72
N PRO A 168 -2.89 0.05 12.15
CA PRO A 168 -3.05 1.49 11.93
C PRO A 168 -4.33 1.75 11.13
N ALA A 169 -5.11 2.75 11.55
CA ALA A 169 -6.34 3.09 10.87
C ALA A 169 -6.04 3.71 9.50
N VAL A 170 -6.58 3.13 8.43
CA VAL A 170 -6.50 3.68 7.06
C VAL A 170 -7.36 4.94 6.92
N ALA A 171 -8.42 5.03 7.73
CA ALA A 171 -9.34 6.17 7.76
C ALA A 171 -9.84 6.41 9.19
N GLY A 172 -9.79 7.66 9.63
CA GLY A 172 -10.47 8.12 10.84
C GLY A 172 -11.94 8.43 10.60
N LEU A 173 -12.67 8.77 11.68
CA LEU A 173 -14.12 9.02 11.65
C LEU A 173 -14.55 10.01 10.56
N ASP A 174 -13.81 11.10 10.40
CA ASP A 174 -14.14 12.15 9.42
C ASP A 174 -14.16 11.62 7.98
N ARG A 175 -13.18 10.78 7.61
CA ARG A 175 -13.14 10.15 6.29
C ARG A 175 -14.17 9.05 6.13
N LEU A 176 -14.35 8.24 7.18
CA LEU A 176 -15.35 7.17 7.18
C LEU A 176 -16.77 7.74 6.97
N ALA A 177 -17.08 8.87 7.61
CA ALA A 177 -18.33 9.60 7.49
C ALA A 177 -18.61 10.04 6.04
N LEU A 178 -17.67 10.77 5.43
CA LEU A 178 -17.83 11.24 4.05
C LEU A 178 -17.85 10.10 3.03
N GLY A 179 -17.14 9.01 3.34
CA GLY A 179 -17.11 7.79 2.53
C GLY A 179 -18.39 6.96 2.55
N LEU A 180 -19.40 7.29 3.38
CA LEU A 180 -20.70 6.60 3.32
C LEU A 180 -21.58 7.06 2.15
N ARG A 181 -21.40 8.30 1.68
CA ARG A 181 -22.18 8.89 0.58
C ARG A 181 -21.69 8.43 -0.80
N ARG A 182 -20.38 8.23 -0.91
CA ARG A 182 -19.76 7.51 -2.03
C ARG A 182 -19.94 6.02 -1.71
N SER A 183 -20.23 5.17 -2.69
CA SER A 183 -20.53 3.73 -2.44
C SER A 183 -19.64 3.13 -1.32
N PRO A 184 -20.17 2.31 -0.38
CA PRO A 184 -19.41 1.76 0.75
C PRO A 184 -18.12 1.00 0.35
N ALA A 185 -18.01 0.61 -0.93
CA ALA A 185 -16.85 -0.03 -1.55
C ALA A 185 -15.76 0.94 -2.06
N ALA A 186 -16.02 2.25 -2.09
CA ALA A 186 -15.03 3.26 -2.39
C ALA A 186 -14.13 3.44 -1.15
N LEU A 187 -13.21 2.49 -0.96
CA LEU A 187 -12.03 2.73 -0.14
C LEU A 187 -11.40 4.05 -0.61
N PRO A 188 -10.97 4.92 0.32
CA PRO A 188 -10.45 6.24 -0.02
C PRO A 188 -9.32 6.10 -1.05
N ASP A 189 -9.11 7.15 -1.85
CA ASP A 189 -7.85 7.35 -2.57
C ASP A 189 -6.73 7.53 -1.54
N GLY A 190 -6.36 6.43 -0.87
CA GLY A 190 -5.19 6.35 -0.02
C GLY A 190 -3.95 6.59 -0.86
N ARG A 191 -2.79 6.64 -0.21
CA ARG A 191 -1.52 6.78 -0.91
C ARG A 191 -1.39 5.67 -1.95
N ARG A 192 -1.54 6.02 -3.22
CA ARG A 192 -1.31 5.13 -4.36
C ARG A 192 0.05 5.44 -4.98
N GLY A 193 0.67 4.44 -5.58
CA GLY A 193 1.88 4.65 -6.36
C GLY A 193 3.15 4.83 -5.50
N PRO A 194 4.24 5.34 -6.12
CA PRO A 194 5.53 5.49 -5.46
C PRO A 194 5.53 6.63 -4.42
N PRO A 195 6.38 6.57 -3.38
CA PRO A 195 6.57 7.69 -2.47
C PRO A 195 7.18 8.89 -3.21
N ASP A 196 6.78 10.10 -2.81
CA ASP A 196 7.43 11.33 -3.26
C ASP A 196 8.62 11.64 -2.35
N LEU A 197 9.82 11.42 -2.86
CA LEU A 197 11.06 11.73 -2.14
C LEU A 197 11.55 13.17 -2.38
N GLY A 198 10.85 13.97 -3.19
CA GLY A 198 11.22 15.36 -3.48
C GLY A 198 10.95 16.32 -2.31
N VAL A 199 10.32 15.83 -1.24
CA VAL A 199 9.91 16.60 -0.06
C VAL A 199 10.85 16.42 1.15
N VAL A 200 11.99 15.72 0.95
CA VAL A 200 12.96 15.40 1.99
C VAL A 200 14.38 15.57 1.47
N GLU A 201 15.32 15.88 2.34
CA GLU A 201 16.69 16.26 1.95
C GLU A 201 17.73 15.17 2.28
N THR A 202 17.50 14.37 3.31
CA THR A 202 18.45 13.35 3.78
C THR A 202 18.04 11.93 3.39
N ALA A 203 19.02 11.04 3.27
CA ALA A 203 18.75 9.61 3.04
C ALA A 203 17.90 8.97 4.14
N ASP A 204 18.06 9.43 5.39
CA ASP A 204 17.36 8.93 6.57
C ASP A 204 15.85 9.25 6.52
N GLU A 205 15.51 10.51 6.26
CA GLU A 205 14.12 10.95 6.07
C GLU A 205 13.46 10.25 4.87
N ALA A 206 14.21 10.08 3.78
CA ALA A 206 13.72 9.40 2.58
C ALA A 206 13.38 7.93 2.82
N LEU A 207 14.21 7.23 3.60
CA LEU A 207 13.95 5.84 3.96
C LEU A 207 12.72 5.73 4.87
N ALA A 208 12.62 6.57 5.90
CA ALA A 208 11.46 6.62 6.79
C ALA A 208 10.17 6.90 6.01
N LEU A 209 10.18 7.89 5.11
CA LEU A 209 9.02 8.24 4.27
C LEU A 209 8.64 7.07 3.36
N ALA A 210 9.62 6.43 2.70
CA ALA A 210 9.35 5.30 1.82
C ALA A 210 8.75 4.10 2.58
N ILE A 211 9.25 3.80 3.78
CA ILE A 211 8.70 2.74 4.65
C ILE A 211 7.27 3.08 5.04
N ALA A 212 7.01 4.29 5.54
CA ALA A 212 5.70 4.72 5.98
C ALA A 212 4.66 4.72 4.84
N HIS A 213 5.01 5.32 3.69
CA HIS A 213 4.15 5.41 2.51
C HIS A 213 3.79 4.03 1.96
N LEU A 214 4.78 3.16 1.76
CA LEU A 214 4.52 1.84 1.17
C LEU A 214 3.79 0.91 2.13
N THR A 215 3.94 1.11 3.45
CA THR A 215 3.13 0.40 4.46
C THR A 215 1.66 0.86 4.41
N ASP A 216 1.42 2.16 4.21
CA ASP A 216 0.07 2.70 4.02
C ASP A 216 -0.62 2.14 2.75
N VAL A 217 0.14 2.00 1.65
CA VAL A 217 -0.33 1.32 0.43
C VAL A 217 -0.73 -0.14 0.74
N LEU A 218 0.08 -0.86 1.52
CA LEU A 218 -0.23 -2.24 1.93
C LEU A 218 -1.55 -2.31 2.71
N LEU A 219 -1.71 -1.44 3.71
CA LEU A 219 -2.92 -1.36 4.53
C LEU A 219 -4.16 -0.98 3.71
N THR A 220 -4.02 -0.06 2.76
CA THR A 220 -5.13 0.41 1.92
C THR A 220 -5.68 -0.69 1.02
N HIS A 221 -4.81 -1.52 0.44
CA HIS A 221 -5.24 -2.57 -0.49
C HIS A 221 -5.55 -3.91 0.18
N ALA A 222 -5.07 -4.17 1.40
CA ALA A 222 -5.28 -5.44 2.07
C ALA A 222 -6.76 -5.84 2.21
N PRO A 223 -7.72 -4.96 2.56
CA PRO A 223 -9.14 -5.34 2.66
C PRO A 223 -9.77 -5.74 1.33
N ALA A 224 -9.28 -5.21 0.21
CA ALA A 224 -9.81 -5.49 -1.13
C ALA A 224 -9.17 -6.72 -1.79
N ALA A 225 -8.20 -7.37 -1.15
CA ALA A 225 -7.60 -8.62 -1.64
C ALA A 225 -8.55 -9.80 -1.39
N ARG A 226 -9.61 -9.86 -2.19
CA ARG A 226 -10.69 -10.86 -2.16
C ARG A 226 -11.04 -11.30 -3.59
N PRO A 227 -11.50 -12.55 -3.78
CA PRO A 227 -11.67 -13.10 -5.13
C PRO A 227 -12.75 -12.36 -5.96
N ASP A 228 -13.75 -11.78 -5.30
CA ASP A 228 -14.87 -11.00 -5.85
C ASP A 228 -14.51 -9.53 -6.15
N CYS A 229 -13.39 -9.03 -5.62
CA CYS A 229 -12.96 -7.64 -5.80
C CYS A 229 -11.99 -7.44 -6.99
N GLY A 230 -11.71 -8.50 -7.74
CA GLY A 230 -10.78 -8.49 -8.87
C GLY A 230 -9.29 -8.48 -8.45
N PRO A 231 -8.36 -8.50 -9.43
CA PRO A 231 -6.94 -8.79 -9.21
C PRO A 231 -6.11 -7.57 -8.76
N GLU A 232 -6.70 -6.38 -8.76
CA GLU A 232 -5.96 -5.13 -8.61
C GLU A 232 -5.37 -4.96 -7.20
N ALA A 233 -6.11 -5.33 -6.16
CA ALA A 233 -5.63 -5.24 -4.79
C ALA A 233 -4.37 -6.09 -4.56
N VAL A 234 -4.39 -7.36 -4.99
CA VAL A 234 -3.22 -8.26 -4.91
C VAL A 234 -2.06 -7.74 -5.75
N HIS A 235 -2.35 -7.16 -6.93
CA HIS A 235 -1.33 -6.51 -7.75
C HIS A 235 -0.64 -5.37 -6.99
N GLN A 236 -1.41 -4.46 -6.38
CA GLN A 236 -0.87 -3.32 -5.64
C GLN A 236 -0.10 -3.75 -4.39
N LEU A 237 -0.58 -4.75 -3.64
CA LEU A 237 0.16 -5.34 -2.51
C LEU A 237 1.53 -5.84 -2.95
N ARG A 238 1.60 -6.58 -4.06
CA ARG A 238 2.87 -7.09 -4.63
C ARG A 238 3.77 -5.96 -5.09
N VAL A 239 3.22 -4.94 -5.73
CA VAL A 239 3.97 -3.76 -6.18
C VAL A 239 4.57 -3.03 -4.97
N ALA A 240 3.78 -2.77 -3.94
CA ALA A 240 4.21 -2.09 -2.72
C ALA A 240 5.30 -2.88 -1.98
N ALA A 241 5.09 -4.18 -1.71
CA ALA A 241 6.08 -5.02 -1.04
C ALA A 241 7.41 -5.07 -1.82
N ARG A 242 7.35 -5.27 -3.14
CA ARG A 242 8.55 -5.28 -3.99
C ARG A 242 9.26 -3.93 -4.03
N ARG A 243 8.52 -2.82 -4.08
CA ARG A 243 9.09 -1.47 -4.01
C ARG A 243 9.78 -1.25 -2.67
N LEU A 244 9.15 -1.64 -1.58
CA LEU A 244 9.70 -1.43 -0.24
C LEU A 244 11.00 -2.21 -0.06
N ARG A 245 11.03 -3.48 -0.44
CA ARG A 245 12.27 -4.29 -0.50
C ARG A 245 13.35 -3.66 -1.37
N SER A 246 12.96 -3.10 -2.52
CA SER A 246 13.92 -2.42 -3.41
C SER A 246 14.49 -1.17 -2.73
N CYS A 247 13.67 -0.41 -2.00
CA CYS A 247 14.10 0.75 -1.21
C CYS A 247 15.11 0.31 -0.14
N LEU A 248 14.76 -0.67 0.72
CA LEU A 248 15.65 -1.18 1.76
C LEU A 248 17.02 -1.58 1.19
N ARG A 249 17.04 -2.28 0.06
CA ARG A 249 18.28 -2.69 -0.60
C ARG A 249 19.02 -1.56 -1.31
N LEU A 250 18.32 -0.49 -1.71
CA LEU A 250 18.91 0.69 -2.35
C LEU A 250 19.65 1.55 -1.33
N PHE A 251 19.04 1.78 -0.17
CA PHE A 251 19.60 2.58 0.92
C PHE A 251 20.65 1.84 1.75
N ARG A 252 20.66 0.50 1.70
CA ARG A 252 21.60 -0.37 2.43
C ARG A 252 23.06 0.10 2.53
N PRO A 253 23.70 0.63 1.45
CA PRO A 253 25.09 1.10 1.55
C PRO A 253 25.30 2.29 2.50
N ALA A 254 24.24 3.06 2.80
CA ALA A 254 24.28 4.22 3.68
C ALA A 254 23.54 3.98 5.01
N LEU A 255 22.46 3.19 4.98
CA LEU A 255 21.59 2.90 6.12
C LEU A 255 21.35 1.39 6.20
N ASP A 256 21.81 0.73 7.25
CA ASP A 256 21.65 -0.72 7.44
C ASP A 256 21.31 -1.03 8.91
N GLY A 257 21.14 -2.30 9.24
CA GLY A 257 20.93 -2.73 10.61
C GLY A 257 20.07 -3.99 10.68
N PRO A 258 20.09 -4.68 11.84
CA PRO A 258 19.34 -5.92 12.02
C PRO A 258 17.84 -5.74 11.78
N ALA A 259 17.26 -4.62 12.23
CA ALA A 259 15.83 -4.35 12.08
C ALA A 259 15.41 -4.13 10.61
N LEU A 260 16.19 -3.38 9.82
CA LEU A 260 15.95 -3.20 8.38
C LEU A 260 16.09 -4.51 7.60
N ARG A 261 17.08 -5.34 7.95
CA ARG A 261 17.27 -6.67 7.35
C ARG A 261 16.13 -7.63 7.68
N SER A 262 15.65 -7.60 8.93
CA SER A 262 14.47 -8.35 9.35
C SER A 262 13.24 -7.94 8.56
N LEU A 263 13.02 -6.63 8.34
CA LEU A 263 11.91 -6.13 7.54
C LEU A 263 11.99 -6.59 6.06
N ASP A 264 13.18 -6.57 5.43
CA ASP A 264 13.34 -7.09 4.06
C ASP A 264 13.01 -8.59 3.97
N ALA A 265 13.38 -9.38 4.99
CA ALA A 265 13.06 -10.80 5.06
C ALA A 265 11.54 -11.02 5.23
N ALA A 266 10.89 -10.32 6.16
CA ALA A 266 9.44 -10.41 6.35
C ALA A 266 8.66 -10.02 5.07
N LEU A 267 9.11 -8.97 4.36
CA LEU A 267 8.54 -8.56 3.07
C LEU A 267 8.79 -9.58 1.96
N ARG A 268 9.90 -10.31 1.98
CA ARG A 268 10.18 -11.38 1.01
C ARG A 268 9.15 -12.48 1.18
N ASP A 269 8.93 -12.91 2.41
CA ASP A 269 8.05 -14.02 2.72
C ASP A 269 6.59 -13.62 2.45
N PHE A 270 6.20 -12.39 2.82
CA PHE A 270 4.92 -11.78 2.45
C PHE A 270 4.70 -11.71 0.93
N ALA A 271 5.69 -11.25 0.16
CA ALA A 271 5.60 -11.21 -1.30
C ALA A 271 5.50 -12.59 -1.94
N GLY A 272 6.07 -13.62 -1.29
CA GLY A 272 5.93 -15.02 -1.67
C GLY A 272 4.49 -15.51 -1.50
N ALA A 273 3.86 -15.23 -0.36
CA ALA A 273 2.46 -15.59 -0.09
C ALA A 273 1.46 -14.94 -1.06
N LEU A 274 1.77 -13.75 -1.58
CA LEU A 274 0.98 -13.09 -2.63
C LEU A 274 1.16 -13.70 -4.03
N GLY A 275 2.14 -14.59 -4.21
CA GLY A 275 2.56 -15.13 -5.51
C GLY A 275 1.42 -15.86 -6.20
N GLU A 276 0.93 -16.91 -5.55
CA GLU A 276 0.01 -17.84 -6.16
C GLU A 276 -1.31 -17.20 -6.62
N ALA A 277 -1.96 -16.41 -5.75
CA ALA A 277 -3.19 -15.71 -6.12
C ALA A 277 -3.01 -14.83 -7.38
N ARG A 278 -1.89 -14.11 -7.46
CA ARG A 278 -1.58 -13.26 -8.62
C ARG A 278 -1.28 -14.07 -9.86
N GLU A 279 -0.59 -15.19 -9.72
CA GLU A 279 -0.24 -16.04 -10.87
C GLU A 279 -1.51 -16.64 -11.50
N TRP A 280 -2.49 -17.06 -10.68
CA TRP A 280 -3.81 -17.47 -11.18
C TRP A 280 -4.61 -16.32 -11.78
N ASP A 281 -4.62 -15.15 -11.17
CA ASP A 281 -5.27 -13.95 -11.73
C ASP A 281 -4.75 -13.62 -13.13
N VAL A 282 -3.42 -13.63 -13.31
CA VAL A 282 -2.76 -13.37 -14.60
C VAL A 282 -3.10 -14.47 -15.60
N PHE A 283 -2.99 -15.74 -15.19
CA PHE A 283 -3.31 -16.85 -16.07
C PHE A 283 -4.74 -16.75 -16.60
N LEU A 284 -5.74 -16.51 -15.74
CA LEU A 284 -7.15 -16.46 -16.13
C LEU A 284 -7.48 -15.24 -16.99
N SER A 285 -6.95 -14.07 -16.64
CA SER A 285 -7.25 -12.80 -17.34
C SER A 285 -6.50 -12.61 -18.65
N GLU A 286 -5.32 -13.24 -18.82
CA GLU A 286 -4.49 -13.10 -20.01
C GLU A 286 -4.56 -14.38 -20.87
N LEU A 287 -3.71 -15.37 -20.60
CA LEU A 287 -3.60 -16.59 -21.42
C LEU A 287 -4.92 -17.37 -21.50
N GLY A 288 -5.63 -17.44 -20.37
CA GLY A 288 -6.97 -17.99 -20.20
C GLY A 288 -7.97 -17.41 -21.19
N ALA A 289 -8.09 -16.08 -21.20
CA ALA A 289 -8.99 -15.35 -22.07
C ALA A 289 -8.61 -15.46 -23.55
N GLN A 290 -7.32 -15.34 -23.89
CA GLN A 290 -6.85 -15.43 -25.28
C GLN A 290 -7.16 -16.79 -25.91
N LEU A 291 -6.86 -17.88 -25.21
CA LEU A 291 -7.14 -19.23 -25.69
C LEU A 291 -8.64 -19.52 -25.74
N THR A 292 -9.43 -18.99 -24.80
CA THR A 292 -10.90 -19.11 -24.86
C THR A 292 -11.46 -18.45 -26.11
N ALA A 293 -10.97 -17.26 -26.47
CA ALA A 293 -11.38 -16.57 -27.68
C ALA A 293 -10.96 -17.33 -28.96
N ALA A 294 -9.77 -17.94 -28.95
CA ALA A 294 -9.24 -18.66 -30.11
C ALA A 294 -9.92 -20.03 -30.34
N LEU A 295 -10.27 -20.74 -29.27
CA LEU A 295 -10.80 -22.11 -29.34
C LEU A 295 -12.32 -22.19 -29.48
N GLY A 296 -13.05 -21.16 -29.04
CA GLY A 296 -14.50 -21.25 -28.87
C GLY A 296 -14.89 -22.26 -27.77
N PRO A 297 -16.07 -22.90 -27.85
CA PRO A 297 -16.58 -23.77 -26.80
C PRO A 297 -15.87 -25.15 -26.75
N GLU A 298 -14.66 -25.20 -26.19
CA GLU A 298 -13.90 -26.43 -26.00
C GLU A 298 -14.01 -26.96 -24.56
N ARG A 299 -14.61 -28.14 -24.39
CA ARG A 299 -14.94 -28.73 -23.08
C ARG A 299 -13.71 -29.03 -22.23
N ARG A 300 -12.60 -29.47 -22.83
CA ARG A 300 -11.35 -29.78 -22.10
C ARG A 300 -10.71 -28.51 -21.55
N TRP A 301 -10.74 -27.44 -22.33
CA TRP A 301 -10.27 -26.12 -21.92
C TRP A 301 -11.14 -25.54 -20.80
N ALA A 302 -12.47 -25.60 -20.95
CA ALA A 302 -13.40 -25.16 -19.91
C ALA A 302 -13.20 -25.92 -18.58
N ARG A 303 -12.84 -27.20 -18.63
CA ARG A 303 -12.49 -27.98 -17.42
C ARG A 303 -11.21 -27.47 -16.75
N LEU A 304 -10.18 -27.12 -17.53
CA LEU A 304 -8.95 -26.51 -17.02
C LEU A 304 -9.24 -25.17 -16.35
N LEU A 305 -10.04 -24.30 -16.98
CA LEU A 305 -10.40 -23.00 -16.41
C LEU A 305 -11.16 -23.13 -15.07
N ARG A 306 -12.06 -24.11 -14.94
CA ARG A 306 -12.72 -24.41 -13.66
C ARG A 306 -11.73 -24.84 -12.58
N ALA A 307 -10.75 -25.67 -12.92
CA ALA A 307 -9.71 -26.08 -11.98
C ALA A 307 -8.81 -24.90 -11.56
N ALA A 308 -8.46 -24.03 -12.51
CA ALA A 308 -7.71 -22.80 -12.27
C ALA A 308 -8.49 -21.83 -11.36
N GLU A 309 -9.79 -21.63 -11.59
CA GLU A 309 -10.63 -20.77 -10.72
C GLU A 309 -10.76 -21.35 -9.31
N ALA A 310 -10.93 -22.68 -9.17
CA ALA A 310 -10.97 -23.31 -7.86
C ALA A 310 -9.65 -23.09 -7.08
N ARG A 311 -8.50 -23.19 -7.76
CA ARG A 311 -7.21 -22.93 -7.12
C ARG A 311 -7.02 -21.44 -6.80
N ARG A 312 -7.47 -20.54 -7.68
CA ARG A 312 -7.51 -19.09 -7.41
C ARG A 312 -8.29 -18.79 -6.13
N VAL A 313 -9.51 -19.29 -6.00
CA VAL A 313 -10.35 -19.07 -4.80
C VAL A 313 -9.66 -19.60 -3.54
N ALA A 314 -9.06 -20.79 -3.60
CA ALA A 314 -8.30 -21.35 -2.47
C ALA A 314 -7.10 -20.46 -2.08
N ALA A 315 -6.31 -20.00 -3.06
CA ALA A 315 -5.18 -19.11 -2.84
C ALA A 315 -5.60 -17.77 -2.23
N TYR A 316 -6.74 -17.22 -2.64
CA TYR A 316 -7.32 -16.02 -2.00
C TYR A 316 -7.76 -16.29 -0.56
N GLY A 317 -8.28 -17.48 -0.25
CA GLY A 317 -8.61 -17.88 1.12
C GLY A 317 -7.39 -17.93 2.04
N GLU A 318 -6.30 -18.57 1.57
CA GLU A 318 -5.01 -18.61 2.27
C GLU A 318 -4.42 -17.18 2.46
N LEU A 319 -4.47 -16.37 1.40
CA LEU A 319 -4.03 -14.97 1.45
C LEU A 319 -4.83 -14.16 2.46
N ARG A 320 -6.15 -14.34 2.51
CA ARG A 320 -7.04 -13.62 3.43
C ARG A 320 -6.70 -13.97 4.88
N ALA A 321 -6.54 -15.25 5.19
CA ALA A 321 -6.14 -15.71 6.52
C ALA A 321 -4.80 -15.11 6.97
N MET A 322 -3.82 -14.99 6.07
CA MET A 322 -2.53 -14.34 6.37
C MET A 322 -2.68 -12.84 6.63
N LEU A 323 -3.47 -12.13 5.80
CA LEU A 323 -3.68 -10.69 5.90
C LEU A 323 -4.51 -10.29 7.13
N ASP A 324 -5.46 -11.12 7.56
CA ASP A 324 -6.24 -10.89 8.79
C ASP A 324 -5.50 -11.40 10.04
N GLY A 325 -4.43 -12.17 9.84
CA GLY A 325 -3.66 -12.82 10.86
C GLY A 325 -2.49 -11.99 11.43
N PRO A 326 -1.75 -12.59 12.38
CA PRO A 326 -0.64 -11.93 13.06
C PRO A 326 0.58 -11.68 12.16
N VAL A 327 0.73 -12.43 11.06
CA VAL A 327 1.86 -12.28 10.12
C VAL A 327 1.85 -10.89 9.48
N PHE A 328 0.73 -10.49 8.88
CA PHE A 328 0.60 -9.17 8.27
C PHE A 328 0.64 -8.06 9.33
N ARG A 329 -0.01 -8.26 10.46
CA ARG A 329 -0.04 -7.30 11.57
C ARG A 329 1.35 -6.98 12.12
N ARG A 330 2.18 -8.00 12.38
CA ARG A 330 3.57 -7.80 12.83
C ARG A 330 4.42 -7.12 11.77
N LEU A 331 4.28 -7.51 10.49
CA LEU A 331 4.98 -6.84 9.38
C LEU A 331 4.67 -5.33 9.35
N VAL A 332 3.39 -4.97 9.48
CA VAL A 332 2.96 -3.56 9.49
C VAL A 332 3.56 -2.82 10.68
N TRP A 333 3.42 -3.34 11.91
CA TRP A 333 3.92 -2.63 13.09
C TRP A 333 5.44 -2.56 13.15
N GLN A 334 6.15 -3.58 12.66
CA GLN A 334 7.59 -3.52 12.47
C GLN A 334 7.98 -2.35 11.53
N ALA A 335 7.26 -2.20 10.42
CA ALA A 335 7.52 -1.11 9.47
C ALA A 335 7.17 0.27 10.06
N VAL A 336 6.04 0.40 10.77
CA VAL A 336 5.65 1.65 11.45
C VAL A 336 6.67 2.06 12.51
N ARG A 337 7.10 1.11 13.37
CA ARG A 337 8.11 1.36 14.40
C ARG A 337 9.41 1.85 13.79
N LEU A 338 9.89 1.18 12.73
CA LEU A 338 11.11 1.57 12.03
C LEU A 338 11.00 2.98 11.44
N ALA A 339 9.92 3.28 10.73
CA ALA A 339 9.72 4.60 10.14
C ALA A 339 9.62 5.73 11.18
N ALA A 340 9.14 5.42 12.39
CA ALA A 340 9.01 6.37 13.49
C ALA A 340 10.34 6.59 14.22
N LEU A 341 10.96 5.52 14.73
CA LEU A 341 12.14 5.62 15.59
C LEU A 341 13.45 5.82 14.84
N ARG A 342 13.53 5.38 13.57
CA ARG A 342 14.71 5.53 12.71
C ARG A 342 16.00 5.02 13.39
N ASP A 343 15.86 3.98 14.20
CA ASP A 343 16.91 3.40 15.06
C ASP A 343 17.87 2.47 14.31
N TRP A 344 18.22 2.82 13.06
CA TRP A 344 19.12 2.05 12.19
C TRP A 344 20.52 2.66 12.13
N GLU A 345 21.49 1.81 11.75
CA GLU A 345 22.90 2.19 11.62
C GLU A 345 23.08 3.21 10.47
N GLY A 346 23.86 4.26 10.72
CA GLY A 346 24.17 5.30 9.73
C GLY A 346 23.17 6.47 9.68
N ALA A 347 22.12 6.47 10.50
CA ALA A 347 21.12 7.55 10.54
C ALA A 347 21.74 8.93 10.86
N GLU A 348 22.60 9.01 11.87
CA GLU A 348 23.25 10.27 12.30
C GLU A 348 24.19 10.86 11.24
N ALA A 349 24.79 10.01 10.40
CA ALA A 349 25.72 10.38 9.34
C ALA A 349 25.09 10.25 7.95
N ALA A 350 23.75 10.30 7.86
CA ALA A 350 23.04 10.06 6.62
C ALA A 350 23.41 11.10 5.56
N PRO A 351 23.84 10.68 4.36
CA PRO A 351 24.26 11.59 3.33
C PRO A 351 23.08 12.39 2.75
N PRO A 352 23.35 13.54 2.09
CA PRO A 352 22.35 14.22 1.28
C PRO A 352 21.74 13.27 0.24
N LEU A 353 20.41 13.25 0.17
CA LEU A 353 19.65 12.30 -0.62
C LEU A 353 20.00 12.38 -2.11
N ARG A 354 20.13 13.60 -2.64
CA ARG A 354 20.49 13.85 -4.05
C ARG A 354 21.84 13.25 -4.42
N ALA A 355 22.85 13.43 -3.56
CA ALA A 355 24.19 12.90 -3.78
C ALA A 355 24.20 11.35 -3.75
N LEU A 356 23.53 10.76 -2.75
CA LEU A 356 23.37 9.30 -2.66
C LEU A 356 22.65 8.75 -3.91
N ALA A 357 21.53 9.37 -4.29
CA ALA A 357 20.73 8.96 -5.43
C ALA A 357 21.53 9.01 -6.74
N ALA A 358 22.23 10.11 -7.01
CA ALA A 358 23.06 10.28 -8.20
C ALA A 358 24.16 9.20 -8.29
N GLY A 359 24.84 8.91 -7.18
CA GLY A 359 25.85 7.85 -7.10
C GLY A 359 25.28 6.45 -7.38
N LEU A 360 24.14 6.12 -6.75
CA LEU A 360 23.46 4.84 -6.90
C LEU A 360 22.90 4.62 -8.32
N LEU A 361 22.33 5.66 -8.93
CA LEU A 361 21.80 5.63 -10.28
C LEU A 361 22.94 5.52 -11.31
N SER A 362 24.00 6.32 -11.17
CA SER A 362 25.17 6.29 -12.05
C SER A 362 25.85 4.91 -12.06
N LYS A 363 26.04 4.31 -10.88
CA LYS A 363 26.64 2.96 -10.77
C LYS A 363 25.79 1.90 -11.49
N ARG A 364 24.47 1.92 -11.31
CA ARG A 364 23.54 0.97 -11.95
C ARG A 364 23.45 1.19 -13.46
N HIS A 365 23.38 2.45 -13.89
CA HIS A 365 23.33 2.82 -15.30
C HIS A 365 24.59 2.37 -16.04
N ARG A 366 25.78 2.71 -15.50
CA ARG A 366 27.07 2.30 -16.09
C ARG A 366 27.20 0.79 -16.21
N LYS A 367 26.79 0.04 -15.19
CA LYS A 367 26.81 -1.44 -15.22
C LYS A 367 25.86 -1.99 -16.29
N LEU A 368 24.65 -1.44 -16.40
CA LEU A 368 23.69 -1.85 -17.42
C LEU A 368 24.26 -1.61 -18.83
N LEU A 369 24.79 -0.41 -19.11
CA LEU A 369 25.40 -0.06 -20.40
C LEU A 369 26.60 -0.94 -20.75
N LYS A 370 27.46 -1.23 -19.76
CA LYS A 370 28.60 -2.14 -19.93
C LYS A 370 28.15 -3.54 -20.36
N ASP A 371 27.20 -4.10 -19.61
CA ASP A 371 26.77 -5.49 -19.79
C ASP A 371 25.88 -5.67 -21.05
N GLY A 372 25.26 -4.60 -21.55
CA GLY A 372 24.47 -4.62 -22.79
C GLY A 372 25.20 -4.07 -24.02
N ARG A 373 26.51 -3.76 -23.95
CA ARG A 373 27.25 -3.17 -25.07
C ARG A 373 27.13 -3.98 -26.37
N ASP A 374 27.23 -5.30 -26.25
CA ASP A 374 27.06 -6.24 -27.35
C ASP A 374 25.79 -7.10 -27.17
N ILE A 375 24.66 -6.43 -26.94
CA ILE A 375 23.38 -7.10 -26.67
C ILE A 375 22.94 -8.08 -27.78
N ALA A 376 23.44 -7.89 -29.01
CA ALA A 376 23.09 -8.73 -30.16
C ALA A 376 23.65 -10.16 -30.07
N SER A 377 24.83 -10.31 -29.46
CA SER A 377 25.50 -11.61 -29.30
C SER A 377 25.17 -12.33 -27.99
N LEU A 378 24.43 -11.67 -27.07
CA LEU A 378 24.14 -12.25 -25.76
C LEU A 378 23.31 -13.54 -25.87
N SER A 379 23.64 -14.50 -25.00
CA SER A 379 22.82 -15.70 -24.76
C SER A 379 21.52 -15.32 -24.04
N ASP A 380 20.54 -16.23 -24.04
CA ASP A 380 19.25 -15.99 -23.38
C ASP A 380 19.42 -15.82 -21.86
N THR A 381 20.36 -16.55 -21.25
CA THR A 381 20.76 -16.36 -19.84
C THR A 381 21.34 -14.97 -19.58
N ALA A 382 22.21 -14.47 -20.47
CA ALA A 382 22.79 -13.14 -20.33
C ALA A 382 21.75 -12.02 -20.54
N LEU A 383 20.79 -12.22 -21.46
CA LEU A 383 19.65 -11.31 -21.63
C LEU A 383 18.75 -11.30 -20.39
N HIS A 384 18.55 -12.45 -19.74
CA HIS A 384 17.83 -12.54 -18.47
C HIS A 384 18.53 -11.73 -17.36
N GLU A 385 19.85 -11.88 -17.21
CA GLU A 385 20.63 -11.08 -16.26
C GLU A 385 20.57 -9.58 -16.56
N LEU A 386 20.63 -9.20 -17.85
CA LEU A 386 20.48 -7.81 -18.28
C LEU A 386 19.10 -7.25 -17.92
N ARG A 387 18.03 -8.05 -18.09
CA ARG A 387 16.67 -7.71 -17.67
C ARG A 387 16.59 -7.43 -16.18
N LEU A 388 17.21 -8.28 -15.35
CA LEU A 388 17.23 -8.06 -13.89
C LEU A 388 17.92 -6.74 -13.54
N LYS A 389 19.01 -6.40 -14.22
CA LYS A 389 19.72 -5.11 -14.05
C LYS A 389 18.86 -3.93 -14.51
N ALA A 390 18.19 -4.03 -15.66
CA ALA A 390 17.28 -2.99 -16.16
C ALA A 390 16.11 -2.76 -15.20
N LYS A 391 15.52 -3.84 -14.64
CA LYS A 391 14.46 -3.77 -13.63
C LYS A 391 14.92 -3.06 -12.36
N ARG A 392 16.13 -3.38 -11.86
CA ARG A 392 16.72 -2.72 -10.68
C ARG A 392 16.99 -1.24 -10.93
N LEU A 393 17.51 -0.88 -12.10
CA LEU A 393 17.72 0.53 -12.47
C LEU A 393 16.40 1.27 -12.62
N ARG A 394 15.36 0.65 -13.21
CA ARG A 394 14.04 1.27 -13.30
C ARG A 394 13.45 1.56 -11.93
N TYR A 395 13.49 0.61 -11.00
CA TYR A 395 12.96 0.86 -9.65
C TYR A 395 13.71 1.96 -8.90
N ALA A 396 15.04 2.02 -9.03
CA ALA A 396 15.82 3.12 -8.47
C ALA A 396 15.44 4.46 -9.12
N ALA A 397 15.31 4.49 -10.45
CA ALA A 397 14.94 5.68 -11.19
C ALA A 397 13.51 6.15 -10.87
N GLU A 398 12.55 5.24 -10.71
CA GLU A 398 11.18 5.58 -10.32
C GLU A 398 11.13 6.19 -8.92
N LEU A 399 11.93 5.64 -7.99
CA LEU A 399 12.00 6.10 -6.62
C LEU A 399 12.63 7.51 -6.51
N PHE A 400 13.70 7.78 -7.25
CA PHE A 400 14.45 9.04 -7.17
C PHE A 400 14.04 10.07 -8.24
N ALA A 401 13.15 9.74 -9.17
CA ALA A 401 12.65 10.68 -10.17
C ALA A 401 12.09 11.99 -9.57
N PRO A 402 11.40 12.00 -8.42
CA PRO A 402 10.91 13.23 -7.83
C PRO A 402 12.00 14.25 -7.44
N LEU A 403 13.26 13.81 -7.25
CA LEU A 403 14.38 14.71 -6.98
C LEU A 403 14.74 15.58 -8.20
N TRP A 404 14.47 15.11 -9.41
CA TRP A 404 14.75 15.83 -10.66
C TRP A 404 13.48 15.86 -11.53
N PRO A 405 12.46 16.64 -11.12
CA PRO A 405 11.19 16.66 -11.81
C PRO A 405 11.34 17.24 -13.21
N GLY A 406 10.68 16.63 -14.20
CA GLY A 406 10.64 17.19 -15.55
C GLY A 406 10.61 16.17 -16.68
N LYS A 407 10.72 16.69 -17.91
CA LYS A 407 10.74 15.90 -19.15
C LYS A 407 11.88 14.87 -19.19
N PRO A 408 13.12 15.14 -18.72
CA PRO A 408 14.22 14.18 -18.75
C PRO A 408 13.91 12.90 -17.97
N ALA A 409 13.49 13.01 -16.70
CA ALA A 409 13.13 11.86 -15.87
C ALA A 409 12.00 11.03 -16.49
N ARG A 410 10.92 11.67 -16.96
CA ARG A 410 9.81 10.99 -17.66
C ARG A 410 10.28 10.25 -18.90
N ARG A 411 11.16 10.85 -19.71
CA ARG A 411 11.73 10.22 -20.90
C ARG A 411 12.58 9.02 -20.53
N PHE A 412 13.41 9.12 -19.50
CA PHE A 412 14.23 8.00 -19.00
C PHE A 412 13.36 6.83 -18.54
N LEU A 413 12.37 7.09 -17.67
CA LEU A 413 11.43 6.08 -17.20
C LEU A 413 10.67 5.40 -18.34
N LYS A 414 10.21 6.16 -19.34
CA LYS A 414 9.56 5.60 -20.54
C LYS A 414 10.48 4.68 -21.32
N ARG A 415 11.74 5.06 -21.53
CA ARG A 415 12.70 4.26 -22.32
C ARG A 415 13.16 3.00 -21.59
N ILE A 416 13.43 3.08 -20.28
CA ILE A 416 13.81 1.90 -19.51
C ILE A 416 12.65 0.92 -19.33
N ALA A 417 11.41 1.43 -19.21
CA ALA A 417 10.21 0.59 -19.22
C ALA A 417 10.06 -0.15 -20.56
N ALA A 418 10.22 0.55 -21.70
CA ALA A 418 10.18 -0.08 -23.01
C ALA A 418 11.29 -1.14 -23.20
N LEU A 419 12.51 -0.88 -22.73
CA LEU A 419 13.59 -1.87 -22.72
C LEU A 419 13.24 -3.08 -21.87
N GLN A 420 12.70 -2.88 -20.66
CA GLN A 420 12.29 -3.97 -19.79
C GLN A 420 11.17 -4.81 -20.41
N GLN A 421 10.21 -4.20 -21.11
CA GLN A 421 9.15 -4.91 -21.82
C GLN A 421 9.71 -5.75 -22.97
N ALA A 422 10.61 -5.19 -23.77
CA ALA A 422 11.26 -5.93 -24.85
C ALA A 422 12.09 -7.12 -24.34
N LEU A 423 12.80 -6.97 -23.22
CA LEU A 423 13.49 -8.07 -22.52
C LEU A 423 12.52 -9.02 -21.78
N GLY A 424 11.23 -8.64 -21.69
CA GLY A 424 10.21 -9.20 -20.81
C GLY A 424 9.51 -10.46 -21.34
N VAL A 425 9.28 -10.48 -22.66
CA VAL A 425 8.36 -11.39 -23.37
C VAL A 425 8.73 -12.88 -23.25
N ALA A 426 9.96 -13.23 -22.84
CA ALA A 426 10.40 -14.61 -22.68
C ALA A 426 10.04 -15.30 -21.34
N ASN A 427 9.66 -14.58 -20.26
CA ASN A 427 9.41 -15.21 -18.94
C ASN A 427 7.98 -15.70 -18.72
N ASP A 428 6.98 -15.09 -19.37
CA ASP A 428 5.56 -15.33 -19.04
C ASP A 428 5.15 -16.79 -19.38
N THR A 429 5.89 -17.40 -20.31
CA THR A 429 5.78 -18.81 -20.74
C THR A 429 6.23 -19.81 -19.68
N VAL A 430 7.33 -19.55 -18.98
CA VAL A 430 7.88 -20.48 -17.98
C VAL A 430 6.97 -20.54 -16.75
N THR A 431 6.43 -19.39 -16.33
CA THR A 431 5.49 -19.31 -15.20
C THR A 431 4.17 -20.00 -15.53
N SER A 432 3.60 -19.78 -16.72
CA SER A 432 2.34 -20.41 -17.13
C SER A 432 2.44 -21.94 -17.19
N ARG A 433 3.59 -22.47 -17.60
CA ARG A 433 3.85 -23.91 -17.65
C ARG A 433 3.83 -24.57 -16.26
N ALA A 434 4.61 -24.03 -15.33
CA ALA A 434 4.69 -24.58 -13.97
C ALA A 434 3.34 -24.52 -13.25
N LEU A 435 2.60 -23.43 -13.47
CA LEU A 435 1.29 -23.18 -12.89
C LEU A 435 0.24 -24.20 -13.35
N VAL A 436 0.12 -24.41 -14.67
CA VAL A 436 -0.86 -25.34 -15.23
C VAL A 436 -0.48 -26.79 -14.94
N ALA A 437 0.81 -27.14 -14.90
CA ALA A 437 1.28 -28.45 -14.47
C ALA A 437 0.89 -28.76 -13.00
N GLY A 438 0.86 -27.74 -12.14
CA GLY A 438 0.43 -27.84 -10.75
C GLY A 438 -1.03 -28.25 -10.53
N LEU A 439 -1.89 -28.19 -11.57
CA LEU A 439 -3.30 -28.62 -11.49
C LEU A 439 -3.48 -30.14 -11.45
N GLY A 440 -2.43 -30.93 -11.72
CA GLY A 440 -2.45 -32.39 -11.65
C GLY A 440 -3.61 -33.03 -12.43
N ARG A 441 -4.31 -34.01 -11.83
CA ARG A 441 -5.46 -34.70 -12.44
C ARG A 441 -6.68 -33.81 -12.72
N GLY A 442 -6.68 -32.56 -12.24
CA GLY A 442 -7.73 -31.58 -12.48
C GLY A 442 -7.73 -31.01 -13.90
N ALA A 443 -6.58 -30.99 -14.57
CA ALA A 443 -6.42 -30.42 -15.91
C ALA A 443 -6.22 -31.51 -16.99
N PRO A 444 -7.00 -31.51 -18.08
CA PRO A 444 -6.75 -32.42 -19.20
C PRO A 444 -5.37 -32.17 -19.83
N ALA A 445 -4.57 -33.22 -20.02
CA ALA A 445 -3.21 -33.12 -20.58
C ALA A 445 -3.16 -32.35 -21.91
N TRP A 446 -4.18 -32.51 -22.76
CA TRP A 446 -4.34 -31.75 -24.00
C TRP A 446 -4.40 -30.23 -23.75
N ALA A 447 -5.18 -29.80 -22.76
CA ALA A 447 -5.36 -28.38 -22.44
C ALA A 447 -4.09 -27.77 -21.83
N VAL A 448 -3.35 -28.57 -21.04
CA VAL A 448 -2.03 -28.19 -20.52
C VAL A 448 -1.04 -28.00 -21.67
N GLY A 449 -0.90 -28.99 -22.55
CA GLY A 449 0.01 -28.91 -23.70
C GLY A 449 -0.33 -27.77 -24.66
N LEU A 450 -1.61 -27.45 -24.82
CA LEU A 450 -2.05 -26.30 -25.61
C LEU A 450 -1.62 -24.97 -25.00
N ALA A 451 -1.82 -24.79 -23.68
CA ALA A 451 -1.39 -23.58 -22.98
C ALA A 451 0.14 -23.40 -23.05
N GLU A 452 0.89 -24.48 -22.85
CA GLU A 452 2.36 -24.48 -23.01
C GLU A 452 2.78 -24.11 -24.43
N GLY A 453 2.17 -24.73 -25.44
CA GLY A 453 2.48 -24.48 -26.85
C GLY A 453 2.16 -23.06 -27.29
N TRP A 454 1.02 -22.52 -26.88
CA TRP A 454 0.62 -21.14 -27.16
C TRP A 454 1.59 -20.14 -26.54
N ALA A 455 1.94 -20.36 -25.27
CA ALA A 455 2.89 -19.51 -24.57
C ALA A 455 4.29 -19.62 -25.18
N LEU A 456 4.72 -20.78 -25.67
CA LEU A 456 5.99 -20.94 -26.39
C LEU A 456 5.98 -20.20 -27.73
N ALA A 457 4.88 -20.26 -28.49
CA ALA A 457 4.75 -19.56 -29.77
C ALA A 457 4.86 -18.04 -29.60
N ALA A 458 4.28 -17.49 -28.53
CA ALA A 458 4.34 -16.06 -28.21
C ALA A 458 5.76 -15.53 -27.92
N THR A 459 6.74 -16.41 -27.64
CA THR A 459 8.14 -16.02 -27.39
C THR A 459 9.00 -15.90 -28.66
N ARG A 460 8.48 -16.24 -29.84
CA ARG A 460 9.22 -16.09 -31.10
C ARG A 460 9.30 -14.60 -31.49
N GLY A 461 10.50 -14.10 -31.77
CA GLY A 461 10.72 -12.72 -32.26
C GLY A 461 11.18 -11.68 -31.22
N VAL A 462 11.37 -12.07 -29.95
CA VAL A 462 11.76 -11.17 -28.84
C VAL A 462 13.08 -10.42 -29.07
N ARG A 463 14.07 -11.09 -29.69
CA ARG A 463 15.36 -10.48 -30.03
C ARG A 463 15.22 -9.30 -31.00
N GLN A 464 14.27 -9.35 -31.95
CA GLN A 464 14.07 -8.29 -32.95
C GLN A 464 13.54 -6.99 -32.32
N GLN A 465 12.75 -7.08 -31.24
CA GLN A 465 12.21 -5.91 -30.52
C GLN A 465 13.20 -5.35 -29.49
N THR A 466 14.10 -6.18 -28.97
CA THR A 466 15.08 -5.81 -27.95
C THR A 466 16.15 -4.84 -28.47
N LEU A 467 16.66 -5.06 -29.70
CA LEU A 467 17.73 -4.25 -30.26
C LEU A 467 17.35 -2.76 -30.45
N PRO A 468 16.19 -2.42 -31.05
CA PRO A 468 15.76 -1.02 -31.15
C PRO A 468 15.52 -0.38 -29.78
N ALA A 469 14.92 -1.12 -28.84
CA ALA A 469 14.68 -0.60 -27.48
C ALA A 469 15.99 -0.28 -26.76
N TRP A 470 16.99 -1.17 -26.88
CA TRP A 470 18.33 -0.96 -26.34
C TRP A 470 19.05 0.23 -26.95
N ARG A 471 19.06 0.38 -28.29
CA ARG A 471 19.69 1.52 -28.96
C ARG A 471 19.10 2.86 -28.53
N ARG A 472 17.77 2.91 -28.34
CA ARG A 472 17.07 4.13 -27.87
C ARG A 472 17.37 4.46 -26.40
N PHE A 473 17.59 3.45 -25.57
CA PHE A 473 17.91 3.63 -24.16
C PHE A 473 19.38 3.97 -23.94
N SER A 474 20.31 3.26 -24.59
CA SER A 474 21.76 3.43 -24.40
C SER A 474 22.32 4.78 -24.85
N ARG A 475 21.61 5.48 -25.74
CA ARG A 475 21.94 6.86 -26.18
C ARG A 475 21.28 7.95 -25.33
N LEU A 476 20.54 7.57 -24.28
CA LEU A 476 19.82 8.53 -23.46
C LEU A 476 20.70 9.04 -22.33
N ASP A 477 20.75 10.36 -22.19
CA ASP A 477 21.44 10.98 -21.07
C ASP A 477 20.72 10.70 -19.74
N PRO A 478 21.48 10.45 -18.66
CA PRO A 478 20.91 10.31 -17.33
C PRO A 478 20.24 11.61 -16.88
N PHE A 479 19.11 11.51 -16.18
CA PHE A 479 18.34 12.69 -15.74
C PHE A 479 18.87 13.32 -14.43
N TRP A 480 19.79 12.63 -13.74
CA TRP A 480 20.27 13.02 -12.41
C TRP A 480 21.53 13.90 -12.43
N GLY A 481 22.04 14.26 -13.61
CA GLY A 481 23.28 15.04 -13.76
C GLY A 481 24.53 14.29 -13.26
N THR A 482 25.67 14.63 -13.82
CA THR A 482 26.97 14.39 -13.16
C THR A 482 27.44 15.76 -12.72
N GLU A 483 26.92 16.25 -11.61
CA GLU A 483 27.59 17.32 -10.86
C GLU A 483 28.67 16.71 -9.97
#